data_AF-A0A531MFI6-F1
#
_entry.id   AF-A0A531MFI6-F1
#
_cell.length_a   1.000
_cell.length_b   1.000
_cell.length_c   1.000
_cell.angle_alpha   90.00
_cell.angle_beta   90.00
_cell.angle_gamma   90.00
#
_symmetry.space_group_name_H-M   'P 1'
#
loop_
_entity.id
_entity.type
_entity.pdbx_description
1 polymer ?
#
loop_
_entity_poly.entity_id
_entity_poly.type
_entity_poly.pdbx_seq_one_letter_code
_entity_poly.pdbx_strand_id
1 'polypeptide(L)'
;ESPVKIEVRSVSAKVGGESTHARLDLSAILPSVVTSPAKVDGLTLTLHSDAFDLRNRAGPVSGTVSVDKVGLDNPTIAPLIAGKVTAALNARLSADAVAIDSGTLKSDALSSQVAGQVSLRDGAIDLNLKADAPSSALPAAARGMLGDRAQISATLKREPNGNLNIGGLKLTSGPLSADGQASLADNKVAADIRGALSDISRLSKDATGAIAFALSAQGPAMAPDLSLT
;
A
#
# COMPACT_ATOMS: atom_id res chain seq x y z
N GLU A 1 -9.38 21.53 15.20
CA GLU A 1 -8.49 20.36 15.41
C GLU A 1 -9.30 19.20 15.95
N SER A 2 -9.15 18.02 15.36
CA SER A 2 -9.73 16.80 15.95
C SER A 2 -8.74 16.26 16.98
N PRO A 3 -9.09 16.16 18.26
CA PRO A 3 -8.16 15.72 19.29
C PRO A 3 -7.75 14.26 19.05
N VAL A 4 -6.44 14.01 19.04
CA VAL A 4 -5.88 12.66 18.99
C VAL A 4 -5.85 12.10 20.42
N LYS A 5 -6.55 11.00 20.66
CA LYS A 5 -6.52 10.29 21.97
C LYS A 5 -5.69 9.02 21.84
N ILE A 6 -4.70 8.86 22.70
CA ILE A 6 -3.81 7.69 22.71
C ILE A 6 -3.79 7.12 24.11
N GLU A 7 -4.10 5.84 24.22
CA GLU A 7 -3.87 5.05 25.43
C GLU A 7 -2.58 4.27 25.27
N VAL A 8 -1.69 4.39 26.25
CA VAL A 8 -0.40 3.72 26.26
C VAL A 8 -0.37 2.75 27.44
N ARG A 9 -0.23 1.45 27.15
CA ARG A 9 -0.05 0.44 28.19
C ARG A 9 1.41 0.28 28.57
N SER A 10 2.28 0.25 27.57
CA SER A 10 3.71 0.07 27.79
C SER A 10 4.52 0.60 26.61
N VAL A 11 5.65 1.21 26.91
CA VAL A 11 6.71 1.51 25.94
C VAL A 11 8.02 1.06 26.57
N SER A 12 8.81 0.30 25.81
CA SER A 12 10.13 -0.16 26.23
C SER A 12 11.11 0.11 25.09
N ALA A 13 12.24 0.71 25.42
CA ALA A 13 13.35 0.91 24.51
C ALA A 13 14.62 0.37 25.17
N LYS A 14 15.37 -0.45 24.44
CA LYS A 14 16.67 -0.96 24.86
C LYS A 14 17.69 -0.62 23.78
N VAL A 15 18.85 -0.17 24.24
CA VAL A 15 20.00 0.15 23.39
C VAL A 15 21.21 -0.49 24.03
N GLY A 16 22.00 -1.21 23.24
CA GLY A 16 23.23 -1.84 23.71
C GLY A 16 24.29 -1.91 22.62
N GLY A 17 25.56 -2.07 23.01
CA GLY A 17 26.69 -2.08 22.08
C GLY A 17 27.29 -0.70 21.84
N GLU A 18 28.20 -0.61 20.88
CA GLU A 18 28.90 0.63 20.53
C GLU A 18 28.02 1.57 19.71
N SER A 19 28.25 2.88 19.79
CA SER A 19 27.40 3.87 19.13
C SER A 19 27.31 3.76 17.60
N THR A 20 28.28 3.10 16.95
CA THR A 20 28.31 2.88 15.50
C THR A 20 27.76 1.49 15.10
N HIS A 21 27.51 0.60 16.07
CA HIS A 21 26.98 -0.76 15.89
C HIS A 21 26.05 -1.11 17.05
N ALA A 22 25.07 -0.25 17.30
CA ALA A 22 24.15 -0.39 18.41
C ALA A 22 23.05 -1.39 18.06
N ARG A 23 22.74 -2.28 19.01
CA ARG A 23 21.51 -3.06 19.00
C ARG A 23 20.39 -2.23 19.58
N LEU A 24 19.29 -2.12 18.84
CA LEU A 24 18.11 -1.35 19.23
C LEU A 24 16.91 -2.27 19.30
N ASP A 25 16.20 -2.26 20.41
CA ASP A 25 14.90 -2.91 20.56
C ASP A 25 13.90 -1.88 21.08
N LEU A 26 12.86 -1.60 20.30
CA LEU A 26 11.75 -0.77 20.70
C LEU A 26 10.47 -1.59 20.62
N SER A 27 9.68 -1.57 21.68
CA SER A 27 8.35 -2.18 21.71
C SER A 27 7.37 -1.24 22.36
N ALA A 28 6.18 -1.12 21.77
CA ALA A 28 5.10 -0.31 22.31
C ALA A 28 3.78 -1.08 22.21
N ILE A 29 2.93 -0.93 23.24
CA ILE A 29 1.58 -1.48 23.24
C ILE A 29 0.60 -0.37 23.61
N LEU A 30 -0.26 -0.05 22.65
CA LEU A 30 -1.24 1.01 22.70
C LEU A 30 -2.63 0.38 22.59
N PRO A 31 -3.37 0.23 23.70
CA PRO A 31 -4.69 -0.39 23.67
C PRO A 31 -5.70 0.32 22.75
N SER A 32 -5.58 1.63 22.60
CA SER A 32 -6.49 2.44 21.81
C SER A 32 -5.78 3.67 21.25
N VAL A 33 -5.96 3.92 19.96
CA VAL A 33 -5.56 5.15 19.27
C VAL A 33 -6.77 5.67 18.51
N VAL A 34 -7.28 6.83 18.89
CA VAL A 34 -8.42 7.48 18.25
C VAL A 34 -7.92 8.73 17.55
N THR A 35 -8.05 8.72 16.23
CA THR A 35 -7.87 9.86 15.34
C THR A 35 -9.19 10.10 14.61
N SER A 36 -9.49 11.33 14.18
CA SER A 36 -10.58 11.52 13.21
C SER A 36 -9.95 11.45 11.83
N PRO A 37 -10.27 10.46 10.96
CA PRO A 37 -11.47 9.59 10.94
C PRO A 37 -11.24 8.11 11.35
N ALA A 38 -10.11 7.75 11.97
CA ALA A 38 -9.76 6.36 12.25
C ALA A 38 -9.58 6.04 13.75
N LYS A 39 -10.27 4.99 14.21
CA LYS A 39 -10.05 4.36 15.52
C LYS A 39 -9.28 3.05 15.35
N VAL A 40 -8.27 2.83 16.18
CA VAL A 40 -7.39 1.67 16.14
C VAL A 40 -7.37 1.06 17.53
N ASP A 41 -7.77 -0.20 17.66
CA ASP A 41 -7.77 -0.94 18.92
C ASP A 41 -6.66 -2.00 18.92
N GLY A 42 -5.98 -2.16 20.06
CA GLY A 42 -5.00 -3.23 20.28
C GLY A 42 -3.72 -3.09 19.47
N LEU A 43 -3.19 -1.87 19.31
CA LEU A 43 -1.95 -1.65 18.56
C LEU A 43 -0.75 -2.17 19.34
N THR A 44 0.04 -3.02 18.70
CA THR A 44 1.34 -3.50 19.16
C THR A 44 2.38 -3.20 18.10
N LEU A 45 3.48 -2.57 18.50
CA LEU A 45 4.61 -2.23 17.65
C LEU A 45 5.88 -2.88 18.22
N THR A 46 6.67 -3.49 17.36
CA THR A 46 8.04 -3.90 17.63
C THR A 46 8.96 -3.37 16.53
N LEU A 47 10.13 -2.90 16.92
CA LEU A 47 11.18 -2.44 16.02
C LEU A 47 12.50 -2.95 16.58
N HIS A 48 13.34 -3.47 15.70
CA HIS A 48 14.59 -4.12 16.04
C HIS A 48 15.68 -3.76 15.03
N SER A 49 16.90 -3.56 15.52
CA SER A 49 18.11 -3.42 14.71
C SER A 49 19.29 -4.10 15.42
N ASP A 50 20.08 -4.87 14.68
CA ASP A 50 21.28 -5.54 15.21
C ASP A 50 22.56 -4.70 15.09
N ALA A 51 22.57 -3.68 14.22
CA ALA A 51 23.79 -2.98 13.81
C ALA A 51 23.50 -1.54 13.38
N PHE A 52 22.81 -0.78 14.23
CA PHE A 52 22.47 0.61 13.95
C PHE A 52 23.60 1.56 14.33
N ASP A 53 24.03 2.38 13.38
CA ASP A 53 24.90 3.53 13.63
C ASP A 53 24.05 4.70 14.13
N LEU A 54 24.11 4.97 15.44
CA LEU A 54 23.39 6.06 16.09
C LEU A 54 23.92 7.44 15.66
N ARG A 55 25.20 7.54 15.28
CA ARG A 55 25.81 8.82 14.87
C ARG A 55 25.34 9.22 13.49
N ASN A 56 25.36 8.27 12.56
CA ASN A 56 24.97 8.49 11.17
C ASN A 56 23.48 8.24 10.90
N ARG A 57 22.75 7.72 11.89
CA ARG A 57 21.35 7.27 11.79
C ARG A 57 21.17 6.31 10.62
N ALA A 58 22.04 5.31 10.56
CA ALA A 58 22.12 4.40 9.43
C ALA A 58 22.23 2.96 9.91
N GLY A 59 21.67 2.01 9.18
CA GLY A 59 21.75 0.60 9.52
C GLY A 59 20.48 -0.17 9.17
N PRO A 60 20.51 -1.51 9.31
CA PRO A 60 19.35 -2.35 9.11
C PRO A 60 18.29 -2.06 10.18
N VAL A 61 17.02 -2.07 9.81
CA VAL A 61 15.89 -1.90 10.72
C VAL A 61 14.80 -2.88 10.29
N SER A 62 14.32 -3.67 11.24
CA SER A 62 13.19 -4.57 11.07
C SER A 62 12.10 -4.19 12.06
N GLY A 63 10.83 -4.42 11.72
CA GLY A 63 9.75 -4.11 12.65
C GLY A 63 8.44 -4.78 12.27
N THR A 64 7.57 -4.93 13.25
CA THR A 64 6.21 -5.41 13.06
C THR A 64 5.22 -4.51 13.76
N VAL A 65 4.07 -4.30 13.13
CA VAL A 65 2.93 -3.62 13.72
C VAL A 65 1.75 -4.56 13.62
N SER A 66 1.04 -4.78 14.71
CA SER A 66 -0.22 -5.52 14.75
C SER A 66 -1.30 -4.63 15.33
N VAL A 67 -2.49 -4.69 14.77
CA VAL A 67 -3.69 -4.00 15.24
C VAL A 67 -4.82 -5.01 15.27
N ASP A 68 -5.58 -5.06 16.36
CA ASP A 68 -6.68 -6.02 16.51
C ASP A 68 -7.92 -5.59 15.73
N LYS A 69 -8.17 -4.27 15.65
CA LYS A 69 -9.28 -3.71 14.88
C LYS A 69 -8.97 -2.31 14.39
N VAL A 70 -9.25 -2.06 13.11
CA VAL A 70 -9.26 -0.71 12.53
C VAL A 70 -10.70 -0.31 12.22
N GLY A 71 -11.22 0.68 12.96
CA GLY A 71 -12.45 1.39 12.63
C GLY A 71 -12.14 2.56 11.71
N LEU A 72 -12.42 2.40 10.42
CA LEU A 72 -12.29 3.46 9.41
C LEU A 72 -13.66 3.74 8.81
N ASP A 73 -14.11 4.99 8.82
CA ASP A 73 -15.36 5.40 8.18
C ASP A 73 -15.17 5.64 6.68
N ASN A 74 -14.79 4.57 5.98
CA ASN A 74 -14.65 4.56 4.53
C ASN A 74 -15.15 3.22 3.99
N PRO A 75 -16.31 3.16 3.31
CA PRO A 75 -16.90 1.90 2.86
C PRO A 75 -16.07 1.18 1.79
N THR A 76 -15.15 1.89 1.13
CA THR A 76 -14.25 1.35 0.09
C THR A 76 -13.06 0.61 0.71
N ILE A 77 -12.54 1.12 1.83
CA ILE A 77 -11.30 0.60 2.46
C ILE A 77 -11.61 -0.30 3.65
N ALA A 78 -12.64 0.02 4.44
CA ALA A 78 -12.97 -0.70 5.68
C ALA A 78 -13.09 -2.23 5.51
N PRO A 79 -13.69 -2.77 4.41
CA PRO A 79 -13.74 -4.22 4.22
C PRO A 79 -12.37 -4.88 4.00
N LEU A 80 -11.39 -4.15 3.46
CA LEU A 80 -10.04 -4.67 3.16
C LEU A 80 -9.16 -4.77 4.40
N ILE A 81 -9.47 -3.99 5.44
CA ILE A 81 -8.71 -3.92 6.69
C ILE A 81 -9.57 -4.30 7.90
N ALA A 82 -10.69 -5.00 7.64
CA ALA A 82 -11.54 -5.55 8.68
C ALA A 82 -10.78 -6.62 9.47
N GLY A 83 -11.05 -6.68 10.77
CA GLY A 83 -10.39 -7.62 11.68
C GLY A 83 -8.95 -7.24 12.01
N LYS A 84 -8.13 -8.25 12.26
CA LYS A 84 -6.73 -8.08 12.65
C LYS A 84 -5.89 -7.71 11.45
N VAL A 85 -5.06 -6.67 11.59
CA VAL A 85 -4.13 -6.21 10.57
C VAL A 85 -2.70 -6.33 11.11
N THR A 86 -1.81 -6.93 10.34
CA THR A 86 -0.39 -7.04 10.67
C THR A 86 0.44 -6.48 9.53
N ALA A 87 1.38 -5.59 9.84
CA ALA A 87 2.41 -5.12 8.94
C ALA A 87 3.77 -5.58 9.42
N ALA A 88 4.66 -5.96 8.51
CA ALA A 88 6.06 -6.24 8.80
C ALA A 88 6.96 -5.51 7.81
N LEU A 89 8.08 -5.00 8.29
CA LEU A 89 9.04 -4.21 7.53
C LEU A 89 10.45 -4.72 7.78
N ASN A 90 11.23 -4.85 6.72
CA ASN A 90 12.68 -4.96 6.74
C ASN A 90 13.23 -3.89 5.80
N ALA A 91 14.09 -3.03 6.32
CA ALA A 91 14.64 -1.91 5.60
C ALA A 91 16.07 -1.61 6.05
N ARG A 92 16.78 -0.78 5.28
CA ARG A 92 18.04 -0.15 5.68
C ARG A 92 17.83 1.35 5.66
N LEU A 93 18.08 1.98 6.80
CA LEU A 93 18.10 3.43 6.92
C LEU A 93 19.50 3.94 6.59
N SER A 94 19.55 5.10 5.96
CA SER A 94 20.74 5.92 5.78
C SER A 94 20.37 7.37 6.11
N ALA A 95 21.36 8.26 6.12
CA ALA A 95 21.13 9.69 6.36
C ALA A 95 20.10 10.31 5.40
N ASP A 96 20.06 9.81 4.15
CA ASP A 96 19.34 10.44 3.06
C ASP A 96 18.27 9.57 2.42
N ALA A 97 18.18 8.29 2.78
CA ALA A 97 17.27 7.36 2.15
C ALA A 97 16.90 6.18 3.06
N VAL A 98 15.73 5.61 2.78
CA VAL A 98 15.26 4.33 3.31
C VAL A 98 15.18 3.34 2.16
N ALA A 99 16.00 2.30 2.20
CA ALA A 99 15.87 1.16 1.28
C ALA A 99 14.98 0.10 1.93
N ILE A 100 13.80 -0.16 1.38
CA ILE A 100 12.85 -1.16 1.84
C ILE A 100 13.16 -2.46 1.12
N ASP A 101 13.79 -3.40 1.82
CA ASP A 101 14.06 -4.75 1.29
C ASP A 101 12.75 -5.54 1.17
N SER A 102 11.89 -5.44 2.18
CA SER A 102 10.55 -6.02 2.16
C SER A 102 9.62 -5.32 3.15
N GLY A 103 8.45 -4.90 2.69
CA GLY A 103 7.32 -4.51 3.52
C GLY A 103 6.12 -5.39 3.19
N THR A 104 5.35 -5.78 4.20
CA THR A 104 4.13 -6.57 4.02
C THR A 104 3.01 -5.97 4.85
N LEU A 105 1.78 -6.11 4.36
CA LEU A 105 0.55 -5.81 5.11
C LEU A 105 -0.42 -6.97 4.88
N LYS A 106 -0.93 -7.53 5.97
CA LYS A 106 -1.85 -8.67 5.94
C LYS A 106 -3.05 -8.39 6.83
N SER A 107 -4.23 -8.62 6.28
CA SER A 107 -5.51 -8.73 7.00
C SER A 107 -6.20 -10.04 6.58
N ASP A 108 -7.42 -10.25 7.04
CA ASP A 108 -8.26 -11.38 6.61
C ASP A 108 -8.61 -11.31 5.11
N ALA A 109 -8.68 -10.09 4.56
CA ALA A 109 -9.12 -9.82 3.19
C ALA A 109 -8.01 -9.30 2.27
N LEU A 110 -6.88 -8.84 2.78
CA LEU A 110 -5.84 -8.21 1.97
C LEU A 110 -4.47 -8.79 2.32
N SER A 111 -3.71 -9.14 1.31
CA SER A 111 -2.29 -9.42 1.43
C SER A 111 -1.55 -8.51 0.46
N SER A 112 -0.67 -7.65 0.96
CA SER A 112 0.16 -6.78 0.13
C SER A 112 1.63 -6.82 0.51
N GLN A 113 2.45 -6.49 -0.47
CA GLN A 113 3.90 -6.45 -0.39
C GLN A 113 4.40 -5.17 -1.06
N VAL A 114 5.46 -4.59 -0.49
CA VAL A 114 6.13 -3.40 -1.01
C VAL A 114 7.64 -3.56 -0.88
N ALA A 115 8.40 -3.11 -1.87
CA ALA A 115 9.86 -3.04 -1.82
C ALA A 115 10.33 -1.85 -2.65
N GLY A 116 11.49 -1.29 -2.35
CA GLY A 116 12.05 -0.17 -3.11
C GLY A 116 12.78 0.83 -2.23
N GLN A 117 12.71 2.11 -2.58
CA GLN A 117 13.47 3.16 -1.91
C GLN A 117 12.67 4.45 -1.75
N VAL A 118 12.97 5.16 -0.66
CA VAL A 118 12.44 6.48 -0.36
C VAL A 118 13.60 7.40 -0.03
N SER A 119 13.76 8.48 -0.78
CA SER A 119 14.72 9.53 -0.49
C SER A 119 14.14 10.47 0.56
N LEU A 120 14.90 10.67 1.64
CA LEU A 120 14.59 11.59 2.73
C LEU A 120 15.03 13.02 2.40
N ARG A 121 15.95 13.20 1.44
CA ARG A 121 16.44 14.53 1.03
C ARG A 121 15.40 15.34 0.27
N ASP A 122 14.79 14.71 -0.72
CA ASP A 122 13.92 15.36 -1.71
C ASP A 122 12.52 14.73 -1.80
N GLY A 123 12.26 13.70 -0.99
CA GLY A 123 10.98 13.00 -0.98
C GLY A 123 10.71 12.18 -2.24
N ALA A 124 11.74 11.88 -3.05
CA ALA A 124 11.59 10.96 -4.17
C ALA A 124 11.27 9.54 -3.68
N ILE A 125 10.39 8.84 -4.39
CA ILE A 125 9.91 7.50 -4.04
C ILE A 125 10.06 6.62 -5.28
N ASP A 126 10.55 5.39 -5.11
CA ASP A 126 10.50 4.35 -6.13
C ASP A 126 10.15 3.03 -5.45
N LEU A 127 8.89 2.61 -5.60
CA LEU A 127 8.34 1.45 -4.90
C LEU A 127 7.72 0.48 -5.90
N ASN A 128 7.97 -0.80 -5.68
CA ASN A 128 7.25 -1.90 -6.31
C ASN A 128 6.20 -2.41 -5.32
N LEU A 129 4.95 -2.45 -5.77
CA LEU A 129 3.81 -2.88 -4.98
C LEU A 129 3.21 -4.14 -5.59
N LYS A 130 2.76 -5.05 -4.72
CA LYS A 130 1.89 -6.18 -5.06
C LYS A 130 0.80 -6.28 -4.03
N ALA A 131 -0.44 -6.54 -4.44
CA ALA A 131 -1.53 -6.83 -3.53
C ALA A 131 -2.47 -7.88 -4.10
N ASP A 132 -3.10 -8.62 -3.20
CA ASP A 132 -4.04 -9.70 -3.50
C ASP A 132 -5.20 -9.62 -2.51
N ALA A 133 -6.43 -9.63 -3.02
CA ALA A 133 -7.64 -9.54 -2.23
C ALA A 133 -8.78 -10.36 -2.88
N PRO A 134 -9.70 -10.94 -2.11
CA PRO A 134 -10.91 -11.53 -2.67
C PRO A 134 -11.82 -10.43 -3.20
N SER A 135 -12.47 -10.67 -4.33
CA SER A 135 -13.34 -9.69 -4.98
C SER A 135 -14.54 -9.32 -4.11
N SER A 136 -14.98 -10.21 -3.22
CA SER A 136 -16.01 -9.93 -2.23
C SER A 136 -15.64 -8.81 -1.25
N ALA A 137 -14.34 -8.63 -0.97
CA ALA A 137 -13.84 -7.57 -0.09
C ALA A 137 -13.55 -6.26 -0.82
N LEU A 138 -13.48 -6.28 -2.15
CA LEU A 138 -13.32 -5.06 -2.95
C LEU A 138 -14.62 -4.23 -2.98
N PRO A 139 -14.56 -2.92 -3.30
CA PRO A 139 -15.74 -2.08 -3.43
C PRO A 139 -16.73 -2.62 -4.46
N ALA A 140 -18.04 -2.45 -4.23
CA ALA A 140 -19.09 -3.00 -5.10
C ALA A 140 -18.91 -2.62 -6.59
N ALA A 141 -18.47 -1.39 -6.85
CA ALA A 141 -18.19 -0.89 -8.20
C ALA A 141 -17.09 -1.68 -8.94
N ALA A 142 -16.15 -2.30 -8.22
CA ALA A 142 -15.07 -3.09 -8.81
C ALA A 142 -15.47 -4.56 -9.04
N ARG A 143 -16.52 -5.09 -8.39
CA ARG A 143 -16.79 -6.53 -8.33
C ARG A 143 -17.31 -7.14 -9.64
N GLY A 144 -18.02 -6.36 -10.45
CA GLY A 144 -18.88 -6.89 -11.51
C GLY A 144 -18.19 -7.78 -12.56
N MET A 145 -16.90 -7.56 -12.83
CA MET A 145 -16.14 -8.32 -13.84
C MET A 145 -14.98 -9.14 -13.26
N LEU A 146 -14.80 -9.12 -11.93
CA LEU A 146 -13.69 -9.80 -11.29
C LEU A 146 -13.98 -11.30 -11.09
N GLY A 147 -12.92 -12.09 -11.07
CA GLY A 147 -12.93 -13.46 -10.57
C GLY A 147 -13.08 -13.52 -9.04
N ASP A 148 -12.74 -14.65 -8.42
CA ASP A 148 -12.85 -14.81 -6.97
C ASP A 148 -11.85 -13.93 -6.20
N ARG A 149 -10.68 -13.71 -6.80
CA ARG A 149 -9.60 -12.86 -6.27
C ARG A 149 -9.10 -11.92 -7.35
N ALA A 150 -8.60 -10.77 -6.91
CA ALA A 150 -7.91 -9.81 -7.74
C ALA A 150 -6.48 -9.64 -7.23
N GLN A 151 -5.54 -9.77 -8.15
CA GLN A 151 -4.12 -9.52 -7.94
C GLN A 151 -3.72 -8.27 -8.70
N ILE A 152 -3.05 -7.36 -8.02
CA ILE A 152 -2.55 -6.11 -8.59
C ILE A 152 -1.06 -6.00 -8.32
N SER A 153 -0.30 -5.54 -9.32
CA SER A 153 1.10 -5.13 -9.15
C SER A 153 1.36 -3.83 -9.88
N ALA A 154 2.21 -2.96 -9.35
CA ALA A 154 2.59 -1.72 -10.01
C ALA A 154 3.93 -1.20 -9.47
N THR A 155 4.58 -0.34 -10.24
CA THR A 155 5.71 0.47 -9.79
C THR A 155 5.25 1.91 -9.60
N LEU A 156 5.46 2.46 -8.41
CA LEU A 156 5.13 3.83 -8.05
C LEU A 156 6.42 4.64 -7.96
N LYS A 157 6.54 5.66 -8.79
CA LYS A 157 7.61 6.66 -8.76
C LYS A 157 7.07 8.03 -8.41
N ARG A 158 7.57 8.64 -7.34
CA ARG A 158 7.37 10.06 -7.05
C ARG A 158 8.69 10.79 -7.29
N GLU A 159 8.66 11.81 -8.12
CA GLU A 159 9.82 12.65 -8.38
C GLU A 159 9.94 13.79 -7.35
N PRO A 160 11.13 14.39 -7.18
CA PRO A 160 11.35 15.53 -6.28
C PRO A 160 10.41 16.72 -6.52
N ASN A 161 10.02 16.96 -7.77
CA ASN A 161 9.07 18.00 -8.16
C ASN A 161 7.61 17.70 -7.74
N GLY A 162 7.35 16.52 -7.17
CA GLY A 162 6.02 16.07 -6.76
C GLY A 162 5.26 15.30 -7.83
N ASN A 163 5.81 15.16 -9.04
CA ASN A 163 5.19 14.36 -10.09
C ASN A 163 5.13 12.89 -9.68
N LEU A 164 3.99 12.27 -9.94
CA LEU A 164 3.74 10.87 -9.64
C LEU A 164 3.62 10.09 -10.93
N ASN A 165 4.26 8.93 -11.00
CA ASN A 165 4.17 8.00 -12.11
C ASN A 165 3.89 6.61 -11.55
N ILE A 166 2.87 5.96 -12.08
CA ILE A 166 2.51 4.57 -11.84
C ILE A 166 2.77 3.85 -13.15
N GLY A 167 3.78 2.99 -13.17
CA GLY A 167 4.16 2.19 -14.33
C GLY A 167 3.93 0.71 -14.11
N GLY A 168 3.77 -0.04 -15.19
CA GLY A 168 3.66 -1.50 -15.14
C GLY A 168 2.52 -1.97 -14.25
N LEU A 169 1.42 -1.20 -14.18
CA LEU A 169 0.21 -1.63 -13.50
C LEU A 169 -0.26 -2.91 -14.18
N LYS A 170 -0.42 -3.98 -13.42
CA LYS A 170 -1.02 -5.23 -13.87
C LYS A 170 -2.12 -5.62 -12.91
N LEU A 171 -3.27 -5.99 -13.44
CA LEU A 171 -4.40 -6.54 -12.73
C LEU A 171 -4.72 -7.91 -13.33
N THR A 172 -4.93 -8.90 -12.49
CA THR A 172 -5.39 -10.23 -12.91
C THR A 172 -6.47 -10.71 -11.95
N SER A 173 -7.61 -11.13 -12.50
CA SER A 173 -8.74 -11.60 -11.71
C SER A 173 -9.63 -12.54 -12.52
N GLY A 174 -9.39 -13.85 -12.39
CA GLY A 174 -10.12 -14.85 -13.17
C GLY A 174 -9.96 -14.60 -14.67
N PRO A 175 -11.05 -14.42 -15.44
CA PRO A 175 -10.97 -14.16 -16.87
C PRO A 175 -10.52 -12.74 -17.25
N LEU A 176 -10.44 -11.82 -16.27
CA LEU A 176 -10.05 -10.43 -16.48
C LEU A 176 -8.54 -10.25 -16.29
N SER A 177 -7.90 -9.60 -17.27
CA SER A 177 -6.54 -9.07 -17.18
C SER A 177 -6.51 -7.61 -17.60
N ALA A 178 -5.69 -6.79 -16.95
CA ALA A 178 -5.42 -5.43 -17.42
C ALA A 178 -3.98 -5.02 -17.16
N ASP A 179 -3.41 -4.27 -18.10
CA ASP A 179 -2.08 -3.67 -18.03
C ASP A 179 -2.20 -2.16 -18.25
N GLY A 180 -1.43 -1.36 -17.53
CA GLY A 180 -1.54 0.08 -17.67
C GLY A 180 -0.45 0.91 -17.02
N GLN A 181 -0.66 2.21 -17.11
CA GLN A 181 0.17 3.23 -16.50
C GLN A 181 -0.69 4.46 -16.19
N ALA A 182 -0.24 5.24 -15.22
CA ALA A 182 -0.83 6.54 -14.91
C ALA A 182 0.27 7.52 -14.49
N SER A 183 0.06 8.80 -14.70
CA SER A 183 0.90 9.86 -14.18
C SER A 183 0.05 11.03 -13.70
N LEU A 184 0.59 11.75 -12.73
CA LEU A 184 0.06 12.99 -12.20
C LEU A 184 1.19 14.00 -12.17
N ALA A 185 1.12 15.00 -13.03
CA ALA A 185 2.10 16.08 -13.13
C ALA A 185 1.38 17.40 -13.35
N ASP A 186 1.80 18.46 -12.66
CA ASP A 186 1.22 19.81 -12.81
C ASP A 186 -0.33 19.83 -12.70
N ASN A 187 -0.89 19.05 -11.77
CA ASN A 187 -2.34 18.87 -11.56
C ASN A 187 -3.09 18.28 -12.78
N LYS A 188 -2.37 17.62 -13.69
CA LYS A 188 -2.91 16.87 -14.83
C LYS A 188 -2.69 15.38 -14.64
N VAL A 189 -3.74 14.61 -14.87
CA VAL A 189 -3.71 13.15 -14.90
C VAL A 189 -3.56 12.69 -16.35
N ALA A 190 -2.68 11.73 -16.55
CA ALA A 190 -2.64 10.87 -17.73
C ALA A 190 -2.80 9.44 -17.26
N ALA A 191 -3.68 8.66 -17.85
CA ALA A 191 -3.77 7.23 -17.58
C ALA A 191 -4.10 6.49 -18.86
N ASP A 192 -3.43 5.35 -19.05
CA ASP A 192 -3.66 4.44 -20.17
C ASP A 192 -3.74 3.04 -19.62
N ILE A 193 -4.89 2.40 -19.78
CA ILE A 193 -5.15 1.04 -19.30
C ILE A 193 -5.70 0.23 -20.47
N ARG A 194 -5.07 -0.90 -20.75
CA ARG A 194 -5.55 -1.91 -21.69
C ARG A 194 -5.97 -3.12 -20.90
N GLY A 195 -7.14 -3.68 -21.20
CA GLY A 195 -7.57 -4.91 -20.58
C GLY A 195 -8.21 -5.86 -21.55
N ALA A 196 -8.38 -7.08 -21.08
CA ALA A 196 -9.01 -8.16 -21.80
C ALA A 196 -9.85 -8.98 -20.84
N LEU A 197 -11.02 -9.37 -21.31
CA LEU A 197 -11.86 -10.38 -20.70
C LEU A 197 -11.81 -11.61 -21.62
N SER A 198 -11.09 -12.63 -21.18
CA SER A 198 -10.86 -13.87 -21.96
C SER A 198 -12.10 -14.76 -22.07
N ASP A 199 -13.08 -14.57 -21.17
CA ASP A 199 -14.33 -15.30 -21.15
C ASP A 199 -15.51 -14.36 -20.84
N ILE A 200 -16.29 -14.07 -21.88
CA ILE A 200 -17.47 -13.20 -21.81
C ILE A 200 -18.76 -13.94 -21.46
N SER A 201 -18.73 -15.25 -21.23
CA SER A 201 -19.91 -16.02 -20.83
C SER A 201 -20.45 -15.57 -19.46
N ARG A 202 -19.64 -14.83 -18.68
CA ARG A 202 -20.09 -14.12 -17.47
C ARG A 202 -20.92 -12.86 -17.75
N LEU A 203 -20.82 -12.27 -18.93
CA LEU A 203 -21.60 -11.08 -19.33
C LEU A 203 -22.97 -11.49 -19.89
N SER A 204 -23.04 -12.60 -20.62
CA SER A 204 -24.29 -13.17 -21.10
C SER A 204 -24.12 -14.66 -21.35
N LYS A 205 -25.11 -15.46 -20.94
CA LYS A 205 -25.17 -16.92 -21.13
C LYS A 205 -25.07 -17.37 -22.60
N ASP A 206 -25.34 -16.46 -23.54
CA ASP A 206 -25.29 -16.72 -24.98
C ASP A 206 -24.03 -16.11 -25.63
N ALA A 207 -23.15 -15.46 -24.86
CA ALA A 207 -21.94 -14.82 -25.35
C ALA A 207 -20.72 -15.73 -25.19
N THR A 208 -20.05 -16.01 -26.31
CA THR A 208 -18.79 -16.77 -26.36
C THR A 208 -17.72 -15.93 -27.03
N GLY A 209 -16.53 -15.86 -26.44
CA GLY A 209 -15.40 -15.11 -27.02
C GLY A 209 -14.63 -14.30 -25.97
N ALA A 210 -13.72 -13.47 -26.47
CA ALA A 210 -12.94 -12.55 -25.67
C ALA A 210 -13.20 -11.10 -26.11
N ILE A 211 -13.22 -10.18 -25.16
CA ILE A 211 -13.31 -8.73 -25.43
C ILE A 211 -12.02 -8.08 -24.94
N ALA A 212 -11.44 -7.21 -25.75
CA ALA A 212 -10.41 -6.28 -25.31
C ALA A 212 -11.04 -4.89 -25.12
N PHE A 213 -10.50 -4.12 -24.18
CA PHE A 213 -10.88 -2.73 -23.96
C PHE A 213 -9.64 -1.88 -23.72
N ALA A 214 -9.73 -0.60 -24.06
CA ALA A 214 -8.73 0.41 -23.76
C ALA A 214 -9.43 1.61 -23.12
N LEU A 215 -8.97 2.00 -21.93
CA LEU A 215 -9.38 3.19 -21.22
C LEU A 215 -8.22 4.18 -21.21
N SER A 216 -8.47 5.40 -21.67
CA SER A 216 -7.54 6.52 -21.52
C SER A 216 -8.19 7.64 -20.72
N ALA A 217 -7.45 8.23 -19.79
CA ALA A 217 -7.86 9.42 -19.04
C ALA A 217 -6.82 10.52 -19.23
N GLN A 218 -7.23 11.72 -19.62
CA GLN A 218 -6.32 12.84 -19.85
C GLN A 218 -6.95 14.15 -19.40
N GLY A 219 -6.25 14.99 -18.64
CA GLY A 219 -6.73 16.32 -18.30
C GLY A 219 -6.55 16.69 -16.82
N PRO A 220 -7.25 17.72 -16.32
CA PRO A 220 -7.15 18.14 -14.93
C PRO A 220 -7.50 17.00 -13.95
N ALA A 221 -6.77 16.88 -12.84
CA ALA A 221 -6.95 15.77 -11.90
C ALA A 221 -8.36 15.65 -11.30
N MET A 222 -9.09 16.77 -11.23
CA MET A 222 -10.46 16.82 -10.71
C MET A 222 -11.53 16.50 -11.77
N ALA A 223 -11.20 16.54 -13.06
CA ALA A 223 -12.11 16.29 -14.17
C ALA A 223 -11.33 15.88 -15.44
N PRO A 224 -10.72 14.69 -15.47
CA PRO A 224 -10.05 14.20 -16.65
C PRO A 224 -11.07 13.83 -17.74
N ASP A 225 -10.73 14.07 -19.00
CA ASP A 225 -11.46 13.53 -20.14
C ASP A 225 -11.22 12.03 -20.21
N LEU A 226 -12.31 11.26 -20.27
CA LEU A 226 -12.29 9.80 -20.27
C LEU A 226 -12.71 9.29 -21.65
N SER A 227 -11.92 8.39 -22.22
CA SER A 227 -12.26 7.67 -23.45
C SER A 227 -12.14 6.17 -23.21
N LEU A 228 -13.11 5.41 -23.72
CA LEU A 228 -13.19 3.96 -23.63
C LEU A 228 -13.48 3.40 -25.02
N THR A 229 -12.64 2.49 -25.50
CA THR A 229 -12.76 1.81 -26.80
C THR A 229 -12.58 0.31 -26.69
#